data_AF-A0AAW9EEI9-F1
#
_entry.id   AF-A0AAW9EEI9-F1
#
_cell.length_a   1.000
_cell.length_b   1.000
_cell.length_c   1.000
_cell.angle_alpha   90.00
_cell.angle_beta   90.00
_cell.angle_gamma   90.00
#
_symmetry.space_group_name_H-M   'P 1'
#
loop_
_entity.id
_entity.type
_entity.pdbx_description
1 polymer ?
#
loop_
_entity_poly.entity_id
_entity_poly.type
_entity_poly.pdbx_seq_one_letter_code
_entity_poly.pdbx_strand_id
1 'polypeptide(L)' 'IFDCDHIPTRSFLQFTMGWFLKDEKMALVQTPHHFFSPDPFERNLGNFRETPNEGTLFYGLVQDGNDTWNAAFFCGS' A
#
# COMPACT_ATOMS: atom_id res chain seq x y z
N ILE A 1 -1.79 -6.45 8.74
CA ILE A 1 -0.98 -6.26 9.97
C ILE A 1 -0.72 -4.77 10.04
N PHE A 2 -0.64 -4.13 11.21
CA PHE A 2 -0.38 -2.69 11.25
C PHE A 2 0.82 -2.39 12.11
N ASP A 3 1.76 -1.63 11.57
CA ASP A 3 2.83 -1.00 12.36
C ASP A 3 2.24 0.10 13.26
N CYS A 4 3.01 0.50 14.28
CA CYS A 4 2.56 1.46 15.30
C CYS A 4 2.20 2.85 14.75
N ASP A 5 2.68 3.18 13.55
CA ASP A 5 2.47 4.43 12.84
C ASP A 5 1.44 4.33 11.70
N HIS A 6 0.95 3.12 11.38
CA HIS A 6 -0.11 2.92 10.39
C HIS A 6 -1.50 2.85 11.04
N ILE A 7 -2.27 3.92 10.84
CA ILE A 7 -3.63 4.05 11.34
C ILE A 7 -4.61 3.60 10.24
N PRO A 8 -5.32 2.46 10.39
CA PRO A 8 -6.22 1.98 9.36
C PRO A 8 -7.47 2.83 9.25
N THR A 9 -8.05 2.89 8.05
CA THR A 9 -9.38 3.47 7.85
C THR A 9 -10.46 2.54 8.39
N ARG A 10 -11.57 3.10 8.88
CA ARG A 10 -12.70 2.31 9.43
C ARG A 10 -13.20 1.23 8.47
N SER A 11 -13.13 1.49 7.17
CA SER A 11 -13.62 0.60 6.12
C SER A 11 -12.63 -0.51 5.73
N PHE A 12 -11.43 -0.56 6.33
CA PHE A 12 -10.37 -1.50 5.94
C PHE A 12 -10.86 -2.95 5.82
N LEU A 13 -11.51 -3.49 6.86
CA LEU A 13 -12.00 -4.87 6.83
C LEU A 13 -13.15 -5.09 5.86
N GLN A 14 -13.99 -4.07 5.64
CA GLN A 14 -15.12 -4.16 4.71
C GLN A 14 -14.65 -4.33 3.26
N PHE A 15 -13.54 -3.70 2.89
CA PHE A 15 -12.98 -3.79 1.54
C PHE A 15 -12.01 -4.97 1.33
N THR A 16 -11.44 -5.54 2.40
CA THR A 16 -10.39 -6.58 2.29
C THR A 16 -10.89 -7.99 2.55
N MET A 17 -11.76 -8.20 3.54
CA MET A 17 -12.11 -9.56 4.00
C MET A 17 -12.90 -10.38 2.96
N GLY A 18 -13.66 -9.72 2.08
CA GLY A 18 -14.46 -10.41 1.06
C GLY A 18 -13.63 -11.21 0.05
N TRP A 19 -12.37 -10.86 -0.18
CA TRP A 19 -11.50 -11.55 -1.14
C TRP A 19 -11.18 -12.98 -0.72
N PHE A 20 -11.00 -13.24 0.57
CA PHE A 20 -10.78 -14.59 1.12
C PHE A 20 -12.02 -15.49 1.01
N LEU A 21 -13.22 -14.91 0.94
CA LEU A 21 -14.46 -15.66 0.69
C LEU A 21 -14.68 -15.92 -0.79
N LYS A 22 -14.15 -15.05 -1.66
CA LYS A 22 -14.29 -15.14 -3.11
C LYS A 22 -13.38 -16.20 -3.71
N ASP A 23 -12.16 -16.36 -3.18
CA ASP A 23 -11.18 -17.34 -3.65
C ASP A 23 -10.59 -18.11 -2.47
N GLU A 24 -10.85 -19.42 -2.43
CA GLU A 24 -10.38 -20.33 -1.38
C GLU A 24 -8.85 -20.49 -1.36
N LYS A 25 -8.16 -20.13 -2.45
CA LYS A 25 -6.70 -20.16 -2.54
C LYS A 25 -6.04 -18.83 -2.17
N MET A 26 -6.83 -17.81 -1.87
CA MET A 26 -6.33 -16.49 -1.49
C MET A 26 -5.53 -16.57 -0.18
N ALA A 27 -4.25 -16.22 -0.22
CA ALA A 27 -3.37 -16.24 0.95
C ALA A 27 -3.10 -14.83 1.52
N LEU A 28 -3.20 -13.78 0.69
CA LEU A 28 -2.81 -12.42 1.05
C LEU A 28 -3.67 -11.39 0.32
N VAL A 29 -4.00 -10.31 1.02
CA VAL A 29 -4.48 -9.06 0.42
C VAL A 29 -3.55 -7.95 0.90
N GLN A 30 -2.69 -7.44 0.02
CA GLN A 30 -1.78 -6.34 0.33
C GLN A 30 -2.43 -5.01 -0.07
N THR A 31 -2.49 -4.06 0.86
CA THR A 31 -2.96 -2.70 0.56
C THR A 31 -1.78 -1.73 0.40
N PRO A 32 -1.92 -0.66 -0.39
CA PRO A 32 -0.90 0.39 -0.53
C PRO A 32 -0.51 1.02 0.81
N HIS A 33 0.76 1.41 0.98
CA HIS A 33 1.16 2.29 2.08
C HIS A 33 1.02 3.75 1.67
N HIS A 34 0.41 4.55 2.54
CA HIS A 34 0.23 5.98 2.33
C HIS A 34 0.75 6.75 3.55
N PHE A 35 1.64 7.71 3.30
CA PHE A 35 2.27 8.52 4.33
C PHE A 35 1.74 9.96 4.28
N PHE A 36 1.42 10.51 5.46
CA PHE A 36 0.98 11.91 5.58
C PHE A 36 2.15 12.91 5.56
N SER A 37 3.33 12.47 6.00
CA SER A 37 4.53 13.29 6.12
C SER A 37 5.36 13.21 4.83
N PRO A 38 6.03 14.31 4.42
CA PRO A 38 7.00 14.26 3.34
C PRO A 38 8.15 13.32 3.67
N ASP A 39 8.68 12.65 2.65
CA ASP A 39 9.98 12.01 2.78
C ASP A 39 11.11 13.06 2.88
N PRO A 40 12.32 12.67 3.32
CA PRO A 40 13.44 13.61 3.45
C PRO A 40 13.82 14.31 2.14
N PHE A 41 13.65 13.68 0.98
CA PHE A 41 13.98 14.30 -0.31
C PHE A 41 12.93 15.36 -0.68
N GLU A 42 11.65 15.04 -0.55
CA GLU A 42 10.54 15.99 -0.75
C GLU A 42 10.70 17.21 0.15
N ARG A 43 11.01 16.99 1.44
CA ARG A 43 11.20 18.08 2.40
C ARG A 43 12.44 18.92 2.11
N ASN A 44 13.57 18.28 1.83
CA ASN A 44 14.86 18.99 1.71
C ASN A 44 15.01 19.68 0.35
N LEU A 45 14.36 19.17 -0.71
CA LEU A 45 14.36 19.78 -2.05
C LEU A 45 13.20 20.77 -2.26
N GLY A 46 12.28 20.88 -1.30
CA GLY A 46 11.16 21.84 -1.38
C GLY A 46 10.04 21.43 -2.34
N ASN A 47 10.02 20.18 -2.81
CA ASN A 47 9.09 19.68 -3.83
C ASN A 47 7.88 18.93 -3.23
N PHE A 48 7.61 19.14 -1.94
CA PHE A 48 6.52 18.44 -1.25
C PHE A 48 5.17 18.72 -1.93
N ARG A 49 4.46 17.65 -2.32
CA ARG A 49 3.20 17.67 -3.08
C ARG A 49 3.28 18.13 -4.54
N GLU A 50 4.46 18.49 -5.04
CA GLU A 50 4.65 18.74 -6.48
C GLU A 50 5.04 17.46 -7.22
N THR A 51 5.83 16.61 -6.57
CA THR A 51 6.25 15.30 -7.06
C THR A 51 5.60 14.20 -6.22
N PRO A 52 5.16 13.06 -6.81
CA PRO A 52 4.71 11.91 -6.04
C PRO A 52 5.84 11.37 -5.15
N ASN A 53 5.48 11.00 -3.92
CA ASN A 53 6.40 10.32 -3.00
C ASN A 53 6.95 9.04 -3.64
N GLU A 54 8.19 8.69 -3.31
CA GLU A 54 8.90 7.51 -3.83
C GLU A 54 8.05 6.22 -3.75
N GLY A 55 7.34 6.03 -2.63
CA GLY A 55 6.49 4.86 -2.41
C GLY A 55 5.32 4.72 -3.39
N THR A 56 4.89 5.83 -4.02
CA THR A 56 3.74 5.86 -4.93
C THR A 56 3.98 5.02 -6.19
N LEU A 57 5.22 4.99 -6.70
CA LEU A 57 5.55 4.17 -7.86
C LEU A 57 5.40 2.68 -7.54
N PHE A 58 5.89 2.28 -6.36
CA PHE A 58 5.88 0.89 -5.93
C PHE A 58 4.47 0.40 -5.59
N TYR A 59 3.76 1.12 -4.71
CA TYR A 59 2.42 0.74 -4.25
C TYR A 59 1.30 1.04 -5.25
N GLY A 60 1.59 1.78 -6.32
CA GLY A 60 0.71 1.95 -7.47
C GLY A 60 1.10 0.98 -8.59
N LEU A 61 1.92 1.46 -9.53
CA LEU A 61 2.15 0.77 -10.80
C LEU A 61 2.82 -0.61 -10.66
N VAL A 62 3.80 -0.74 -9.75
CA VAL A 62 4.61 -1.97 -9.66
C VAL A 62 3.85 -3.09 -8.96
N GLN A 63 3.23 -2.84 -7.82
CA GLN A 63 2.46 -3.86 -7.10
C GLN A 63 1.23 -4.32 -7.88
N ASP A 64 0.50 -3.41 -8.53
CA ASP A 64 -0.60 -3.79 -9.43
C ASP A 64 -0.10 -4.67 -10.59
N GLY A 65 1.09 -4.36 -11.12
CA GLY A 65 1.76 -5.18 -12.12
C GLY A 65 2.13 -6.58 -11.61
N ASN A 66 2.64 -6.68 -10.38
CA ASN A 66 2.99 -7.95 -9.75
C ASN A 66 1.75 -8.81 -9.45
N ASP A 67 0.64 -8.19 -9.05
CA ASP A 67 -0.62 -8.89 -8.76
C ASP A 67 -1.16 -9.63 -9.99
N THR A 68 -0.97 -9.05 -11.19
CA THR A 68 -1.31 -9.69 -12.47
C THR A 68 -0.61 -11.05 -12.65
N TRP A 69 0.55 -11.25 -12.03
CA TRP A 69 1.34 -12.48 -12.10
C TRP A 69 1.29 -13.31 -10.82
N ASN A 70 0.36 -13.02 -9.91
CA ASN A 70 0.27 -13.65 -8.58
C ASN A 70 1.61 -13.54 -7.80
N ALA A 71 2.28 -12.40 -7.97
CA ALA A 71 3.59 -12.10 -7.38
C ALA A 71 3.53 -10.92 -6.40
N ALA A 72 2.33 -10.45 -6.05
CA ALA A 72 2.14 -9.53 -4.95
C ALA A 72 2.63 -10.20 -3.65
N PHE A 73 3.31 -9.42 -2.81
CA PHE A 73 3.95 -9.93 -1.61
C PHE A 73 3.68 -9.06 -0.39
N PHE A 74 3.93 -9.63 0.78
CA PHE A 74 3.65 -8.96 2.05
C PHE A 74 4.68 -7.85 2.33
N CYS A 75 4.18 -6.62 2.57
CA CYS A 75 5.02 -5.43 2.77
C CYS A 75 5.16 -4.99 4.24
N GLY A 76 4.82 -5.84 5.21
CA GLY A 76 5.04 -5.57 6.65
C GLY A 76 3.85 -4.94 7.37
N SER A 77 3.07 -4.13 6.67
CA SER A 77 1.86 -3.47 7.20
C SER A 77 0.76 -3.30 6.15
#